data_AF-A0A925T4V1-F1
#
_entry.id   AF-A0A925T4V1-F1
#
_cell.length_a   1.000
_cell.length_b   1.000
_cell.length_c   1.000
_cell.angle_alpha   90.00
_cell.angle_beta   90.00
_cell.angle_gamma   90.00
#
_symmetry.space_group_name_H-M   'P 1'
#
loop_
_entity.id
_entity.type
_entity.pdbx_description
1 polymer ?
#
loop_
_entity_poly.entity_id
_entity_poly.type
_entity_poly.pdbx_seq_one_letter_code
_entity_poly.pdbx_strand_id
1 'polypeptide(L)'
;MSNRKSFAIVLFTALIVAGFHSNALAQTASQEAKDTSIANISSAGASVRWDLKTSSSGATLTVAAPDGRVFRKELKAGATPEFTIIDQEGNRLPDGQYTYEIRLSSLVSKQARAARGKDDDPESIRSARKRAVLPDHSFVQSGSFSILNGAIFVAGPVEEAGARPTSKITEQPRMTETTRTALTKLRQHHRAAMLMPDDVIPDDLIVQGSSCVGLDCVNGEVFGFDTIRLKENNDRIQFDDTSTTAGFPTNNWQIRANSSASGGASFLAFVDQGASGNSETGTIVFEVDAGAPANSLKVSSTGRVGLRTATPVLDLHITTSDTPAHRLEQTNAGGFTAQTWDVAGNEANFFVRDVTGGSRLPFRIRPGAPTSSIDINALGNVGIGTASPDTRLSVLGSGATFPTTYNIGEVATFVAPADSFTSISLVKGGIANPQGLHFGVNQASLFSEIQASRDGIATNTLALNRQGGNVGIGTSAPTELLSVNGSAGKPGGGSWSVFSDERLKTIKGRFSSGLKALMQMQPLRYEYRRDNALGINSVGEHVGFGAQTVQKVIPEAVTRNENGYLQVNNDPILWTMLNAIKEQQKEIEQLKGQVRQLRAASRRRR
;
A
#
# COMPACT_ATOMS: atom_id res chain seq x y z
N MET A 1 -28.65 9.41 21.85
CA MET A 1 -28.46 8.87 23.22
C MET A 1 -27.84 7.49 23.06
N SER A 2 -26.76 7.05 23.71
CA SER A 2 -26.15 7.28 25.03
C SER A 2 -26.25 6.02 25.89
N ASN A 3 -25.10 5.61 26.46
CA ASN A 3 -24.90 4.74 27.62
C ASN A 3 -25.06 3.20 27.54
N ARG A 4 -23.94 2.55 27.95
CA ARG A 4 -23.83 1.44 28.95
C ARG A 4 -24.25 0.02 28.53
N LYS A 5 -23.72 -1.05 29.13
CA LYS A 5 -22.46 -1.43 29.83
C LYS A 5 -22.81 -2.74 30.57
N SER A 6 -22.13 -3.82 30.22
CA SER A 6 -21.56 -4.84 31.12
C SER A 6 -22.37 -5.40 32.33
N PHE A 7 -22.63 -6.71 32.27
CA PHE A 7 -22.55 -7.69 33.39
C PHE A 7 -21.43 -8.69 32.98
N ALA A 8 -20.50 -9.19 33.80
CA ALA A 8 -20.58 -9.88 35.12
C ALA A 8 -21.20 -11.29 35.00
N ILE A 9 -20.67 -12.40 35.57
CA ILE A 9 -19.54 -12.70 36.50
C ILE A 9 -19.34 -14.26 36.46
N VAL A 10 -18.23 -14.98 36.74
CA VAL A 10 -16.78 -14.74 37.01
C VAL A 10 -16.01 -16.11 36.98
N LEU A 11 -14.68 -16.12 37.19
CA LEU A 11 -13.83 -17.14 37.88
C LEU A 11 -12.63 -17.81 37.12
N PHE A 12 -11.42 -17.54 37.65
CA PHE A 12 -10.17 -18.35 37.73
C PHE A 12 -9.02 -18.35 36.67
N THR A 13 -7.85 -17.87 37.16
CA THR A 13 -6.43 -18.28 36.97
C THR A 13 -5.57 -17.89 35.73
N ALA A 14 -4.33 -17.44 36.04
CA ALA A 14 -3.12 -17.17 35.20
C ALA A 14 -3.24 -16.11 34.08
N LEU A 15 -2.62 -14.91 34.15
CA LEU A 15 -1.18 -14.53 34.12
C LEU A 15 -0.47 -14.91 32.79
N ILE A 16 0.28 -14.04 32.07
CA ILE A 16 0.58 -12.59 32.21
C ILE A 16 0.86 -11.97 30.80
N VAL A 17 0.88 -10.64 30.66
CA VAL A 17 1.16 -9.93 29.38
C VAL A 17 2.47 -9.11 29.42
N ALA A 18 3.33 -9.35 28.42
CA ALA A 18 4.38 -8.54 27.76
C ALA A 18 5.20 -7.44 28.50
N GLY A 19 6.51 -7.37 28.23
CA GLY A 19 7.38 -6.24 28.62
C GLY A 19 8.81 -6.20 28.05
N PHE A 20 8.98 -5.59 26.87
CA PHE A 20 10.18 -4.85 26.36
C PHE A 20 11.57 -5.52 26.12
N HIS A 21 11.92 -5.58 24.81
CA HIS A 21 13.16 -5.08 24.16
C HIS A 21 14.54 -5.81 24.18
N SER A 22 14.87 -6.35 22.99
CA SER A 22 16.12 -6.21 22.20
C SER A 22 17.43 -6.94 22.52
N ASN A 23 17.96 -7.59 21.47
CA ASN A 23 19.36 -7.88 21.10
C ASN A 23 20.21 -8.88 21.93
N ALA A 24 20.26 -10.14 21.45
CA ALA A 24 21.50 -10.93 21.33
C ALA A 24 21.31 -12.09 20.32
N LEU A 25 22.38 -12.50 19.62
CA LEU A 25 22.49 -13.88 19.10
C LEU A 25 22.99 -14.77 20.23
N ALA A 26 22.22 -15.78 20.61
CA ALA A 26 22.73 -16.96 21.30
C ALA A 26 21.78 -18.16 21.13
N GLN A 27 22.37 -19.36 21.19
CA GLN A 27 21.74 -20.68 21.11
C GLN A 27 20.55 -20.86 22.06
N THR A 28 19.51 -21.61 21.65
CA THR A 28 19.05 -22.88 22.29
C THR A 28 17.71 -23.37 21.71
N ALA A 29 17.74 -24.28 20.72
CA ALA A 29 16.53 -24.95 20.19
C ALA A 29 16.87 -26.26 19.44
N SER A 30 17.36 -27.29 20.16
CA SER A 30 17.67 -28.59 19.57
C SER A 30 17.54 -29.75 20.56
N GLN A 31 16.30 -30.02 21.01
CA GLN A 31 15.88 -31.29 21.63
C GLN A 31 14.49 -31.69 21.07
N GLU A 32 14.15 -32.97 21.18
CA GLU A 32 13.03 -33.68 20.52
C GLU A 32 13.18 -33.98 19.00
N ALA A 33 14.13 -34.86 18.67
CA ALA A 33 13.90 -35.83 17.59
C ALA A 33 13.08 -37.01 18.15
N LYS A 34 11.98 -37.40 17.50
CA LYS A 34 11.05 -38.42 18.02
C LYS A 34 11.32 -39.79 17.39
N ASP A 35 11.58 -40.77 18.26
CA ASP A 35 11.86 -42.17 17.94
C ASP A 35 10.66 -42.86 17.27
N THR A 36 10.90 -43.51 16.12
CA THR A 36 9.89 -44.21 15.30
C THR A 36 10.02 -45.74 15.33
N SER A 37 10.85 -46.30 16.20
CA SER A 37 10.98 -47.77 16.34
C SER A 37 9.76 -48.39 17.04
N ILE A 38 9.35 -49.59 16.60
CA ILE A 38 8.20 -50.32 17.15
C ILE A 38 8.61 -51.30 18.27
N ALA A 39 9.90 -51.60 18.40
CA ALA A 39 10.46 -52.43 19.45
C ALA A 39 11.90 -52.02 19.80
N ASN A 40 12.23 -52.01 21.10
CA ASN A 40 13.61 -51.94 21.56
C ASN A 40 14.27 -53.31 21.41
N ILE A 41 15.43 -53.39 20.77
CA ILE A 41 16.23 -54.62 20.68
C ILE A 41 17.24 -54.66 21.85
N SER A 42 17.32 -55.80 22.54
CA SER A 42 18.22 -56.04 23.66
C SER A 42 18.86 -57.43 23.61
N SER A 43 20.06 -57.59 24.16
CA SER A 43 20.76 -58.88 24.26
C SER A 43 20.77 -59.38 25.70
N ALA A 44 20.27 -60.60 25.92
CA ALA A 44 20.22 -61.23 27.24
C ALA A 44 20.91 -62.61 27.20
N GLY A 45 22.20 -62.63 27.52
CA GLY A 45 23.03 -63.84 27.46
C GLY A 45 23.11 -64.40 26.04
N ALA A 46 22.62 -65.63 25.85
CA ALA A 46 22.55 -66.29 24.54
C ALA A 46 21.25 -65.99 23.76
N SER A 47 20.57 -64.88 24.04
CA SER A 47 19.31 -64.49 23.38
C SER A 47 19.31 -63.03 22.92
N VAL A 48 18.60 -62.77 21.83
CA VAL A 48 18.14 -61.45 21.39
C VAL A 48 16.66 -61.33 21.69
N ARG A 49 16.26 -60.23 22.34
CA ARG A 49 14.87 -59.90 22.65
C ARG A 49 14.46 -58.59 21.98
N TRP A 50 13.18 -58.48 21.67
CA TRP A 50 12.58 -57.26 21.11
C TRP A 50 11.38 -56.83 21.95
N ASP A 51 11.61 -55.89 22.85
CA ASP A 51 10.58 -55.36 23.74
C ASP A 51 9.66 -54.41 22.96
N LEU A 52 8.50 -54.92 22.56
CA LEU A 52 7.52 -54.23 21.72
C LEU A 52 6.97 -52.98 22.43
N LYS A 53 7.07 -51.81 21.78
CA LYS A 53 6.56 -50.52 22.29
C LYS A 53 5.05 -50.34 22.13
N THR A 54 4.38 -51.27 21.45
CA THR A 54 2.93 -51.22 21.18
C THR A 54 2.29 -52.61 21.19
N SER A 55 0.99 -52.66 21.54
CA SER A 55 0.20 -53.89 21.57
C SER A 55 -0.27 -54.31 20.16
N SER A 56 -0.21 -55.61 19.87
CA SER A 56 -0.63 -56.18 18.58
C SER A 56 -1.46 -57.46 18.77
N SER A 57 -2.21 -57.88 17.75
CA SER A 57 -2.96 -59.15 17.78
C SER A 57 -2.06 -60.38 17.63
N GLY A 58 -0.80 -60.18 17.27
CA GLY A 58 0.21 -61.17 16.99
C GLY A 58 1.33 -60.57 16.14
N ALA A 59 2.47 -61.24 16.07
CA ALA A 59 3.64 -60.76 15.33
C ALA A 59 4.34 -61.93 14.62
N THR A 60 5.02 -61.62 13.51
CA THR A 60 5.98 -62.54 12.88
C THR A 60 7.38 -61.97 13.06
N LEU A 61 8.27 -62.73 13.70
CA LEU A 61 9.71 -62.48 13.69
C LEU A 61 10.33 -63.38 12.62
N THR A 62 11.14 -62.79 11.75
CA THR A 62 12.01 -63.50 10.80
C THR A 62 13.45 -63.07 11.05
N VAL A 63 14.38 -64.02 11.16
CA VAL A 63 15.82 -63.78 11.32
C VAL A 63 16.58 -64.56 10.26
N ALA A 64 17.41 -63.89 9.47
CA ALA A 64 18.28 -64.51 8.48
C ALA A 64 19.75 -64.50 8.97
N ALA A 65 20.39 -65.66 8.89
CA ALA A 65 21.75 -65.92 9.34
C ALA A 65 22.80 -65.71 8.22
N PRO A 66 24.09 -65.50 8.57
CA PRO A 66 25.17 -65.33 7.58
C PRO A 66 25.34 -66.51 6.61
N ASP A 67 24.94 -67.71 7.01
CA ASP A 67 25.01 -68.95 6.23
C ASP A 67 23.77 -69.19 5.34
N GLY A 68 22.84 -68.22 5.29
CA GLY A 68 21.62 -68.30 4.50
C GLY A 68 20.45 -69.03 5.18
N ARG A 69 20.61 -69.56 6.40
CA ARG A 69 19.46 -70.11 7.16
C ARG A 69 18.51 -69.00 7.57
N VAL A 70 17.21 -69.23 7.41
CA VAL A 70 16.15 -68.29 7.79
C VAL A 70 15.24 -68.93 8.84
N PHE A 71 15.16 -68.29 10.01
CA PHE A 71 14.34 -68.71 11.14
C PHE A 71 13.12 -67.80 11.23
N ARG A 72 11.91 -68.38 11.12
CA ARG A 72 10.64 -67.65 11.24
C ARG A 72 9.83 -68.17 12.42
N LYS A 73 9.32 -67.26 13.25
CA LYS A 73 8.57 -67.55 14.48
C LYS A 73 7.33 -66.66 14.56
N GLU A 74 6.16 -67.27 14.64
CA GLU A 74 4.89 -66.56 14.80
C GLU A 74 4.49 -66.51 16.28
N LEU A 75 4.01 -65.34 16.70
CA LEU A 75 3.82 -64.95 18.09
C LEU A 75 2.37 -64.53 18.29
N LYS A 76 1.74 -65.03 19.36
CA LYS A 76 0.38 -64.65 19.77
C LYS A 76 0.40 -63.27 20.45
N ALA A 77 -0.74 -62.60 20.49
CA ALA A 77 -0.92 -61.32 21.21
C ALA A 77 -0.29 -61.37 22.62
N GLY A 78 0.56 -60.38 22.94
CA GLY A 78 1.23 -60.26 24.24
C GLY A 78 2.51 -61.08 24.45
N ALA A 79 2.96 -61.89 23.47
CA ALA A 79 4.23 -62.61 23.57
C ALA A 79 5.41 -61.78 23.02
N THR A 80 6.45 -61.56 23.84
CA THR A 80 7.69 -60.90 23.43
C THR A 80 8.46 -61.74 22.39
N PRO A 81 8.87 -61.16 21.24
CA PRO A 81 9.80 -61.81 20.33
C PRO A 81 11.16 -62.07 20.99
N GLU A 82 11.63 -63.32 20.87
CA GLU A 82 12.93 -63.77 21.36
C GLU A 82 13.52 -64.82 20.41
N PHE A 83 14.81 -64.66 20.12
CA PHE A 83 15.65 -65.53 19.29
C PHE A 83 16.89 -65.95 20.07
N THR A 84 17.15 -67.26 20.15
CA THR A 84 18.29 -67.83 20.89
C THR A 84 19.40 -68.19 19.91
N ILE A 85 20.67 -67.91 20.25
CA ILE A 85 21.82 -68.23 19.39
C ILE A 85 22.29 -69.70 19.50
N ILE A 86 21.36 -70.59 19.88
CA ILE A 86 21.54 -72.02 20.08
C ILE A 86 20.42 -72.73 19.32
N ASP A 87 20.75 -73.75 18.53
CA ASP A 87 19.75 -74.56 17.80
C ASP A 87 19.01 -75.56 18.71
N GLN A 88 18.05 -76.31 18.15
CA GLN A 88 17.20 -77.23 18.93
C GLN A 88 18.01 -78.44 19.44
N GLU A 89 19.14 -78.69 18.81
CA GLU A 89 20.11 -79.75 19.06
C GLU A 89 21.18 -79.32 20.10
N GLY A 90 21.19 -78.05 20.51
CA GLY A 90 22.05 -77.51 21.58
C GLY A 90 23.38 -76.90 21.11
N ASN A 91 23.60 -76.76 19.81
CA ASN A 91 24.82 -76.20 19.24
C ASN A 91 24.69 -74.68 19.06
N ARG A 92 25.82 -73.95 19.12
CA ARG A 92 25.83 -72.51 18.85
C ARG A 92 25.69 -72.22 17.36
N LEU A 93 24.87 -71.24 17.02
CA LEU A 93 24.79 -70.68 15.67
C LEU A 93 26.09 -69.92 15.32
N PRO A 94 26.48 -69.82 14.03
CA PRO A 94 27.77 -69.29 13.62
C PRO A 94 27.92 -67.78 13.88
N ASP A 95 29.16 -67.34 14.07
CA ASP A 95 29.50 -65.91 14.11
C ASP A 95 29.22 -65.21 12.76
N GLY A 96 28.93 -63.92 12.81
CA GLY A 96 28.62 -63.06 11.67
C GLY A 96 27.42 -62.14 11.91
N GLN A 97 27.02 -61.38 10.88
CA GLN A 97 25.90 -60.44 10.95
C GLN A 97 24.57 -61.12 10.59
N TYR A 98 23.62 -61.08 11.52
CA TYR A 98 22.25 -61.56 11.36
C TYR A 98 21.34 -60.38 11.04
N THR A 99 20.42 -60.55 10.10
CA THR A 99 19.36 -59.56 9.82
C THR A 99 18.03 -60.05 10.34
N TYR A 100 17.15 -59.13 10.73
CA TYR A 100 15.81 -59.45 11.23
C TYR A 100 14.73 -58.56 10.60
N GLU A 101 13.51 -59.09 10.51
CA GLU A 101 12.26 -58.35 10.28
C GLU A 101 11.24 -58.76 11.35
N ILE A 102 10.62 -57.78 12.02
CA ILE A 102 9.42 -57.95 12.83
C ILE A 102 8.26 -57.26 12.14
N ARG A 103 7.17 -58.02 11.91
CA ARG A 103 5.92 -57.53 11.33
C ARG A 103 4.77 -57.73 12.31
N LEU A 104 4.11 -56.66 12.72
CA LEU A 104 2.95 -56.71 13.62
C LEU A 104 1.65 -56.89 12.85
N SER A 105 0.75 -57.71 13.37
CA SER A 105 -0.59 -57.94 12.80
C SER A 105 -1.59 -56.92 13.35
N SER A 106 -2.30 -56.25 12.43
CA SER A 106 -3.29 -55.21 12.76
C SER A 106 -4.52 -55.78 13.48
N LEU A 107 -5.08 -55.00 14.40
CA LEU A 107 -6.09 -55.43 15.37
C LEU A 107 -7.55 -55.45 14.86
N VAL A 108 -7.79 -55.41 13.53
CA VAL A 108 -9.15 -55.44 12.95
C VAL A 108 -9.25 -56.38 11.75
N SER A 109 -9.94 -57.52 11.91
CA SER A 109 -10.73 -58.17 10.83
C SER A 109 -11.53 -59.42 11.26
N LYS A 110 -12.11 -59.48 12.46
CA LYS A 110 -13.10 -60.55 12.80
C LYS A 110 -14.55 -60.23 12.39
N GLN A 111 -14.79 -59.08 11.75
CA GLN A 111 -16.10 -58.67 11.21
C GLN A 111 -16.09 -58.37 9.69
N ALA A 112 -14.92 -58.33 9.04
CA ALA A 112 -14.77 -58.01 7.61
C ALA A 112 -14.94 -59.24 6.67
N ARG A 113 -15.77 -60.23 7.04
CA ARG A 113 -15.94 -61.48 6.28
C ARG A 113 -17.39 -61.90 6.04
N ALA A 114 -18.35 -60.99 6.25
CA ALA A 114 -19.79 -61.24 6.14
C ALA A 114 -20.47 -60.56 4.93
N ALA A 115 -19.71 -59.91 4.04
CA ALA A 115 -20.23 -59.16 2.89
C ALA A 115 -19.63 -59.63 1.55
N ARG A 116 -19.99 -60.84 1.12
CA ARG A 116 -19.85 -61.30 -0.27
C ARG A 116 -21.06 -62.15 -0.66
N GLY A 117 -21.98 -61.55 -1.39
CA GLY A 117 -23.08 -62.25 -2.03
C GLY A 117 -23.90 -61.29 -2.87
N LYS A 118 -23.93 -61.55 -4.20
CA LYS A 118 -24.91 -61.10 -5.21
C LYS A 118 -25.19 -59.57 -5.26
N ASP A 119 -24.93 -58.86 -6.35
CA ASP A 119 -25.42 -59.09 -7.73
C ASP A 119 -24.50 -58.39 -8.77
N ASP A 120 -24.71 -58.67 -10.06
CA ASP A 120 -23.95 -58.11 -11.18
C ASP A 120 -24.62 -56.83 -11.76
N ASP A 121 -24.04 -55.65 -11.52
CA ASP A 121 -24.43 -54.38 -12.17
C ASP A 121 -23.21 -53.47 -12.49
N PRO A 122 -22.89 -53.21 -13.78
CA PRO A 122 -21.67 -52.50 -14.20
C PRO A 122 -21.53 -51.02 -13.79
N GLU A 123 -22.61 -50.29 -13.50
CA GLU A 123 -22.51 -48.83 -13.26
C GLU A 123 -22.02 -48.47 -11.85
N SER A 124 -22.09 -49.41 -10.90
CA SER A 124 -21.68 -49.25 -9.50
C SER A 124 -20.21 -48.87 -9.29
N ILE A 125 -19.34 -49.21 -10.25
CA ILE A 125 -17.87 -49.06 -10.13
C ILE A 125 -17.42 -47.58 -10.24
N ARG A 126 -18.21 -46.70 -10.88
CA ARG A 126 -17.75 -45.34 -11.25
C ARG A 126 -17.96 -44.26 -10.17
N SER A 127 -18.73 -44.55 -9.11
CA SER A 127 -19.08 -43.58 -8.05
C SER A 127 -18.26 -43.75 -6.75
N ALA A 128 -17.65 -44.92 -6.52
CA ALA A 128 -17.05 -45.29 -5.23
C ALA A 128 -15.60 -44.77 -4.97
N ARG A 129 -15.19 -43.63 -5.57
CA ARG A 129 -13.78 -43.14 -5.49
C ARG A 129 -13.57 -41.75 -4.87
N LYS A 130 -14.53 -41.21 -4.11
CA LYS A 130 -14.36 -39.94 -3.36
C LYS A 130 -14.99 -39.91 -1.96
N ARG A 131 -14.33 -40.51 -0.96
CA ARG A 131 -14.02 -39.99 0.41
C ARG A 131 -13.72 -41.13 1.42
N ALA A 132 -13.20 -40.74 2.60
CA ALA A 132 -12.92 -41.55 3.80
C ALA A 132 -11.69 -42.48 3.78
N VAL A 133 -10.54 -41.86 4.04
CA VAL A 133 -9.29 -42.36 4.62
C VAL A 133 -9.37 -43.66 5.45
N LEU A 134 -8.49 -44.62 5.16
CA LEU A 134 -7.82 -45.49 6.15
C LEU A 134 -6.35 -45.74 5.70
N PRO A 135 -5.34 -45.63 6.58
CA PRO A 135 -3.95 -45.96 6.24
C PRO A 135 -3.66 -47.46 6.40
N ASP A 136 -3.06 -48.09 5.38
CA ASP A 136 -2.59 -49.49 5.45
C ASP A 136 -1.13 -49.55 5.94
N HIS A 137 -0.92 -49.22 7.22
CA HIS A 137 0.38 -49.33 7.87
C HIS A 137 0.54 -50.70 8.53
N SER A 138 1.05 -51.68 7.77
CA SER A 138 1.68 -52.85 8.37
C SER A 138 2.96 -52.41 9.09
N PHE A 139 2.92 -52.33 10.42
CA PHE A 139 4.08 -51.95 11.22
C PHE A 139 5.19 -53.00 11.07
N VAL A 140 6.25 -52.62 10.36
CA VAL A 140 7.45 -53.41 10.11
C VAL A 140 8.67 -52.69 10.68
N GLN A 141 9.51 -53.41 11.40
CA GLN A 141 10.86 -52.95 11.78
C GLN A 141 11.87 -54.03 11.40
N SER A 142 12.87 -53.64 10.63
CA SER A 142 14.02 -54.46 10.29
C SER A 142 15.31 -53.89 10.88
N GLY A 143 16.33 -54.73 11.02
CA GLY A 143 17.65 -54.33 11.49
C GLY A 143 18.64 -55.48 11.49
N SER A 144 19.78 -55.31 12.16
CA SER A 144 20.78 -56.36 12.32
C SER A 144 21.42 -56.39 13.70
N PHE A 145 21.89 -57.58 14.10
CA PHE A 145 22.80 -57.79 15.22
C PHE A 145 23.93 -58.71 14.74
N SER A 146 25.08 -58.68 15.41
CA SER A 146 26.22 -59.53 15.05
C SER A 146 26.57 -60.48 16.19
N ILE A 147 26.93 -61.71 15.86
CA ILE A 147 27.54 -62.65 16.81
C ILE A 147 29.04 -62.68 16.52
N LEU A 148 29.88 -62.54 17.55
CA LEU A 148 31.33 -62.61 17.44
C LEU A 148 31.92 -63.33 18.66
N ASN A 149 32.68 -64.41 18.43
CA ASN A 149 33.12 -65.38 19.43
C ASN A 149 31.97 -65.92 20.31
N GLY A 150 30.76 -66.01 19.75
CA GLY A 150 29.55 -66.40 20.48
C GLY A 150 29.03 -65.37 21.49
N ALA A 151 29.46 -64.10 21.42
CA ALA A 151 28.87 -62.96 22.12
C ALA A 151 28.01 -62.13 21.15
N ILE A 152 26.89 -61.59 21.63
CA ILE A 152 25.91 -60.85 20.82
C ILE A 152 26.18 -59.34 20.92
N PHE A 153 26.30 -58.68 19.77
CA PHE A 153 26.46 -57.24 19.65
C PHE A 153 25.25 -56.65 18.90
N VAL A 154 24.56 -55.72 19.54
CA VAL A 154 23.43 -54.97 18.99
C VAL A 154 23.88 -53.52 18.76
N ALA A 155 23.70 -53.01 17.54
CA ALA A 155 24.15 -51.66 17.20
C ALA A 155 23.18 -50.59 17.73
N GLY A 156 23.73 -49.59 18.43
CA GLY A 156 23.07 -48.32 18.76
C GLY A 156 23.95 -47.14 18.29
N PRO A 157 23.39 -45.93 18.17
CA PRO A 157 24.14 -44.77 17.70
C PRO A 157 25.21 -44.33 18.70
N VAL A 158 26.38 -43.95 18.20
CA VAL A 158 27.52 -43.44 18.99
C VAL A 158 28.04 -42.18 18.30
N GLU A 159 28.12 -41.08 19.05
CA GLU A 159 28.88 -39.90 18.66
C GLU A 159 30.36 -40.11 19.00
N GLU A 160 31.27 -39.61 18.16
CA GLU A 160 32.70 -39.58 18.48
C GLU A 160 33.30 -38.19 18.23
N ALA A 161 33.64 -37.48 19.31
CA ALA A 161 34.27 -36.18 19.26
C ALA A 161 35.81 -36.32 19.26
N GLY A 162 36.47 -35.77 18.25
CA GLY A 162 37.89 -35.99 18.04
C GLY A 162 38.83 -35.18 18.95
N ALA A 163 39.95 -35.80 19.35
CA ALA A 163 41.10 -35.12 19.94
C ALA A 163 42.43 -35.76 19.46
N ARG A 164 43.34 -34.96 18.91
CA ARG A 164 44.77 -35.31 18.74
C ARG A 164 45.56 -34.81 19.96
N PRO A 165 46.66 -35.48 20.35
CA PRO A 165 47.96 -34.90 19.97
C PRO A 165 49.12 -35.89 19.67
N THR A 166 49.90 -35.53 18.65
CA THR A 166 51.38 -35.70 18.52
C THR A 166 52.10 -36.96 19.05
N SER A 167 52.45 -37.84 18.10
CA SER A 167 53.81 -38.37 17.83
C SER A 167 54.76 -38.83 18.96
N LYS A 168 55.27 -40.06 18.82
CA LYS A 168 56.72 -40.35 18.82
C LYS A 168 57.04 -41.62 18.03
N ILE A 169 58.25 -41.68 17.47
CA ILE A 169 58.76 -42.84 16.71
C ILE A 169 59.55 -43.73 17.66
N THR A 170 59.34 -45.06 17.63
CA THR A 170 60.26 -46.05 18.20
C THR A 170 60.22 -47.35 17.40
N GLU A 171 61.33 -48.06 17.42
CA GLU A 171 61.82 -49.09 16.50
C GLU A 171 60.99 -50.38 16.37
N GLN A 172 61.17 -51.08 15.25
CA GLN A 172 60.72 -52.47 15.07
C GLN A 172 61.68 -53.47 15.73
N PRO A 173 61.17 -54.53 16.37
CA PRO A 173 61.83 -55.83 16.45
C PRO A 173 61.41 -56.74 15.28
N ARG A 174 62.32 -57.60 14.80
CA ARG A 174 62.04 -58.62 13.77
C ARG A 174 61.03 -59.67 14.25
N MET A 175 60.09 -60.07 13.39
CA MET A 175 59.51 -61.41 13.48
C MET A 175 60.55 -62.47 13.12
N THR A 176 60.52 -63.60 13.82
CA THR A 176 61.32 -64.80 13.52
C THR A 176 60.64 -65.67 12.46
N GLU A 177 61.40 -66.59 11.87
CA GLU A 177 61.09 -67.21 10.58
C GLU A 177 59.90 -68.20 10.58
N THR A 178 59.38 -68.56 11.76
CA THR A 178 58.36 -69.62 11.93
C THR A 178 56.96 -69.24 11.45
N THR A 179 56.62 -67.95 11.33
CA THR A 179 55.30 -67.51 10.82
C THR A 179 55.16 -67.58 9.30
N ARG A 180 56.25 -67.81 8.56
CA ARG A 180 56.32 -67.67 7.10
C ARG A 180 55.55 -68.73 6.31
N THR A 181 55.19 -69.86 6.94
CA THR A 181 54.54 -71.01 6.28
C THR A 181 53.01 -71.07 6.50
N ALA A 182 52.48 -70.33 7.48
CA ALA A 182 51.04 -70.32 7.79
C ALA A 182 50.24 -69.37 6.86
N LEU A 183 50.81 -68.20 6.52
CA LEU A 183 50.13 -67.19 5.70
C LEU A 183 49.80 -67.65 4.26
N THR A 184 50.52 -68.66 3.74
CA THR A 184 50.41 -69.08 2.34
C THR A 184 49.11 -69.84 2.02
N LYS A 185 48.48 -70.50 3.01
CA LYS A 185 47.21 -71.23 2.82
C LYS A 185 45.95 -70.42 3.16
N LEU A 186 46.07 -69.35 3.94
CA LEU A 186 44.94 -68.45 4.27
C LEU A 186 44.58 -67.46 3.15
N ARG A 187 45.37 -67.42 2.06
CA ARG A 187 45.19 -66.49 0.93
C ARG A 187 44.22 -66.93 -0.18
N GLN A 188 43.65 -68.14 -0.12
CA GLN A 188 42.83 -68.69 -1.22
C GLN A 188 41.30 -68.68 -1.01
N HIS A 189 40.79 -68.40 0.20
CA HIS A 189 39.34 -68.49 0.48
C HIS A 189 38.68 -67.26 1.12
N HIS A 190 39.43 -66.20 1.43
CA HIS A 190 38.79 -64.88 1.46
C HIS A 190 38.52 -64.45 0.02
N ARG A 191 37.24 -64.48 -0.40
CA ARG A 191 36.76 -63.51 -1.39
C ARG A 191 37.16 -62.14 -0.85
N ALA A 192 38.03 -61.44 -1.56
CA ALA A 192 38.22 -60.02 -1.29
C ALA A 192 36.85 -59.34 -1.42
N ALA A 193 36.60 -58.31 -0.61
CA ALA A 193 35.67 -57.28 -1.03
C ALA A 193 36.22 -56.74 -2.35
N MET A 194 35.57 -57.09 -3.46
CA MET A 194 36.04 -56.76 -4.78
C MET A 194 35.77 -55.27 -4.96
N LEU A 195 36.77 -54.46 -4.59
CA LEU A 195 36.92 -53.10 -5.06
C LEU A 195 36.81 -53.15 -6.57
N MET A 196 35.63 -52.83 -7.10
CA MET A 196 35.51 -52.47 -8.50
C MET A 196 36.36 -51.20 -8.64
N PRO A 197 37.39 -51.20 -9.50
CA PRO A 197 38.15 -49.99 -9.73
C PRO A 197 37.21 -48.94 -10.30
N ASP A 198 37.36 -47.69 -9.87
CA ASP A 198 36.66 -46.58 -10.52
C ASP A 198 37.13 -46.50 -11.98
N ASP A 199 36.21 -46.54 -12.93
CA ASP A 199 36.51 -46.45 -14.38
C ASP A 199 36.91 -45.02 -14.76
N VAL A 200 38.13 -44.64 -14.37
CA VAL A 200 38.76 -43.38 -14.76
C VAL A 200 39.23 -43.49 -16.20
N ILE A 201 38.51 -42.81 -17.11
CA ILE A 201 38.91 -42.67 -18.52
C ILE A 201 39.79 -41.41 -18.63
N PRO A 202 41.10 -41.53 -18.93
CA PRO A 202 42.04 -40.40 -18.95
C PRO A 202 42.09 -39.67 -20.30
N ASP A 203 41.03 -39.82 -21.12
CA ASP A 203 40.92 -39.39 -22.52
C ASP A 203 39.43 -39.15 -22.84
N ASP A 204 39.11 -38.60 -24.02
CA ASP A 204 37.73 -38.20 -24.37
C ASP A 204 36.75 -39.38 -24.43
N LEU A 205 35.73 -39.38 -23.55
CA LEU A 205 34.62 -40.35 -23.59
C LEU A 205 33.61 -40.03 -24.70
N ILE A 206 33.78 -40.68 -25.86
CA ILE A 206 32.84 -40.58 -26.99
C ILE A 206 31.86 -41.76 -26.97
N VAL A 207 30.62 -41.53 -26.52
CA VAL A 207 29.53 -42.52 -26.58
C VAL A 207 28.75 -42.33 -27.90
N GLN A 208 28.88 -43.29 -28.82
CA GLN A 208 28.04 -43.35 -30.03
C GLN A 208 26.72 -44.09 -29.73
N GLY A 209 25.66 -43.33 -29.45
CA GLY A 209 24.35 -43.85 -29.08
C GLY A 209 23.75 -43.03 -27.94
N SER A 210 23.40 -43.71 -26.85
CA SER A 210 22.87 -43.08 -25.63
C SER A 210 23.57 -43.61 -24.38
N SER A 211 23.59 -42.80 -23.32
CA SER A 211 24.14 -43.16 -22.00
C SER A 211 23.08 -43.04 -20.90
N CYS A 212 23.17 -43.89 -19.88
CA CYS A 212 22.38 -43.79 -18.65
C CYS A 212 23.33 -43.66 -17.46
N VAL A 213 23.08 -42.67 -16.59
CA VAL A 213 23.86 -42.43 -15.37
C VAL A 213 22.91 -42.37 -14.18
N GLY A 214 23.23 -43.13 -13.13
CA GLY A 214 22.45 -43.19 -11.89
C GLY A 214 22.10 -44.61 -11.45
N LEU A 215 21.81 -44.77 -10.15
CA LEU A 215 21.47 -46.04 -9.50
C LEU A 215 20.25 -46.76 -10.09
N ASP A 216 19.29 -46.05 -10.70
CA ASP A 216 18.08 -46.65 -11.30
C ASP A 216 18.24 -46.97 -12.81
N CYS A 217 19.44 -46.89 -13.37
CA CYS A 217 19.75 -47.35 -14.73
C CYS A 217 19.74 -48.89 -14.84
N VAL A 218 19.20 -49.43 -15.95
CA VAL A 218 19.10 -50.89 -16.15
C VAL A 218 19.74 -51.36 -17.45
N ASN A 219 20.29 -52.58 -17.44
CA ASN A 219 20.86 -53.21 -18.63
C ASN A 219 19.77 -53.47 -19.69
N GLY A 220 20.04 -53.10 -20.95
CA GLY A 220 19.11 -53.26 -22.07
C GLY A 220 18.00 -52.19 -22.15
N GLU A 221 18.17 -51.04 -21.49
CA GLU A 221 17.18 -49.96 -21.51
C GLU A 221 16.96 -49.37 -22.92
N VAL A 222 15.72 -49.04 -23.25
CA VAL A 222 15.33 -48.43 -24.54
C VAL A 222 15.24 -46.92 -24.41
N PHE A 223 16.17 -46.21 -25.06
CA PHE A 223 16.34 -44.76 -24.96
C PHE A 223 15.39 -43.93 -25.85
N GLY A 224 14.86 -44.50 -26.93
CA GLY A 224 13.99 -43.77 -27.86
C GLY A 224 14.74 -42.63 -28.57
N PHE A 225 14.52 -41.39 -28.11
CA PHE A 225 15.22 -40.19 -28.61
C PHE A 225 16.20 -39.57 -27.59
N ASP A 226 16.31 -40.14 -26.38
CA ASP A 226 17.11 -39.56 -25.31
C ASP A 226 18.60 -39.92 -25.48
N THR A 227 19.47 -38.92 -25.67
CA THR A 227 20.94 -39.16 -25.76
C THR A 227 21.56 -39.45 -24.39
N ILE A 228 21.05 -38.82 -23.33
CA ILE A 228 21.51 -39.04 -21.95
C ILE A 228 20.27 -39.16 -21.06
N ARG A 229 20.23 -40.17 -20.20
CA ARG A 229 19.28 -40.26 -19.09
C ARG A 229 20.04 -40.16 -17.77
N LEU A 230 19.56 -39.29 -16.89
CA LEU A 230 19.86 -39.33 -15.47
C LEU A 230 18.70 -40.06 -14.79
N LYS A 231 18.99 -41.01 -13.90
CA LYS A 231 17.97 -41.85 -13.25
C LYS A 231 18.33 -42.15 -11.80
N GLU A 232 17.98 -41.24 -10.92
CA GLU A 232 17.89 -41.46 -9.47
C GLU A 232 16.66 -40.76 -8.87
N ASN A 233 16.50 -40.81 -7.54
CA ASN A 233 15.44 -40.08 -6.85
C ASN A 233 15.61 -38.54 -6.86
N ASN A 234 16.83 -38.04 -7.13
CA ASN A 234 17.16 -36.61 -6.99
C ASN A 234 18.38 -36.21 -7.84
N ASP A 235 18.27 -36.29 -9.17
CA ASP A 235 19.39 -36.07 -10.11
C ASP A 235 20.11 -34.71 -9.92
N ARG A 236 21.44 -34.72 -10.08
CA ARG A 236 22.33 -33.56 -9.99
C ARG A 236 23.35 -33.62 -11.13
N ILE A 237 23.62 -32.48 -11.79
CA ILE A 237 24.84 -32.30 -12.58
C ILE A 237 25.69 -31.27 -11.83
N GLN A 238 26.84 -31.70 -11.33
CA GLN A 238 27.75 -30.87 -10.55
C GLN A 238 28.87 -30.30 -11.43
N PHE A 239 29.14 -29.01 -11.28
CA PHE A 239 30.30 -28.32 -11.82
C PHE A 239 31.15 -27.90 -10.62
N ASP A 240 32.28 -28.59 -10.43
CA ASP A 240 33.20 -28.40 -9.31
C ASP A 240 34.44 -27.64 -9.81
N ASP A 241 34.68 -26.43 -9.30
CA ASP A 241 35.72 -25.53 -9.77
C ASP A 241 37.02 -25.76 -8.99
N THR A 242 37.87 -26.67 -9.50
CA THR A 242 39.13 -27.05 -8.86
C THR A 242 40.23 -25.98 -8.96
N SER A 243 39.89 -24.74 -9.31
CA SER A 243 40.85 -23.64 -9.50
C SER A 243 41.46 -23.19 -8.17
N THR A 244 42.77 -23.41 -8.01
CA THR A 244 43.52 -23.02 -6.79
C THR A 244 44.47 -21.84 -7.01
N THR A 245 44.54 -21.30 -8.24
CA THR A 245 45.41 -20.15 -8.57
C THR A 245 44.66 -18.84 -8.38
N ALA A 246 45.27 -17.91 -7.63
CA ALA A 246 44.69 -16.60 -7.37
C ALA A 246 44.45 -15.80 -8.66
N GLY A 247 43.22 -15.30 -8.83
CA GLY A 247 42.79 -14.53 -10.01
C GLY A 247 41.81 -15.28 -10.92
N PHE A 248 41.66 -16.59 -10.77
CA PHE A 248 40.56 -17.36 -11.37
C PHE A 248 39.31 -17.29 -10.47
N PRO A 249 38.10 -17.52 -11.04
CA PRO A 249 36.94 -17.93 -10.27
C PRO A 249 37.22 -19.21 -9.45
N THR A 250 36.41 -19.45 -8.43
CA THR A 250 36.48 -20.63 -7.55
C THR A 250 35.07 -21.03 -7.10
N ASN A 251 34.08 -20.98 -8.00
CA ASN A 251 32.67 -21.01 -7.62
C ASN A 251 31.94 -22.19 -8.25
N ASN A 252 31.45 -23.10 -7.40
CA ASN A 252 30.82 -24.32 -7.83
C ASN A 252 29.38 -24.06 -8.24
N TRP A 253 28.92 -24.77 -9.27
CA TRP A 253 27.57 -24.64 -9.83
C TRP A 253 26.91 -26.02 -9.92
N GLN A 254 25.58 -26.05 -9.91
CA GLN A 254 24.83 -27.29 -10.01
C GLN A 254 23.54 -27.10 -10.81
N ILE A 255 23.25 -28.02 -11.72
CA ILE A 255 21.90 -28.21 -12.25
C ILE A 255 21.21 -29.25 -11.36
N ARG A 256 20.02 -28.90 -10.86
CA ARG A 256 19.30 -29.67 -9.84
C ARG A 256 17.91 -30.05 -10.31
N ALA A 257 17.57 -31.34 -10.29
CA ALA A 257 16.21 -31.82 -10.49
C ALA A 257 15.62 -32.33 -9.16
N ASN A 258 14.53 -31.71 -8.71
CA ASN A 258 13.82 -32.01 -7.46
C ASN A 258 14.65 -31.82 -6.17
N SER A 259 13.95 -31.66 -5.04
CA SER A 259 14.56 -31.70 -3.71
C SER A 259 14.96 -33.13 -3.31
N SER A 260 16.03 -33.28 -2.54
CA SER A 260 16.43 -34.58 -1.98
C SER A 260 15.56 -35.08 -0.82
N ALA A 261 14.68 -34.24 -0.27
CA ALA A 261 13.79 -34.61 0.83
C ALA A 261 12.58 -35.45 0.36
N SER A 262 12.21 -36.47 1.13
CA SER A 262 10.99 -37.27 0.86
C SER A 262 9.74 -36.39 0.99
N GLY A 263 8.97 -36.28 -0.10
CA GLY A 263 7.83 -35.36 -0.20
C GLY A 263 8.23 -33.89 -0.41
N GLY A 264 9.49 -33.61 -0.78
CA GLY A 264 9.99 -32.28 -1.11
C GLY A 264 9.49 -31.74 -2.47
N ALA A 265 9.94 -30.54 -2.83
CA ALA A 265 9.52 -29.84 -4.03
C ALA A 265 10.03 -30.50 -5.33
N SER A 266 9.23 -30.39 -6.41
CA SER A 266 9.57 -30.87 -7.74
C SER A 266 9.80 -29.69 -8.69
N PHE A 267 11.03 -29.56 -9.20
CA PHE A 267 11.50 -28.41 -9.96
C PHE A 267 12.74 -28.77 -10.80
N LEU A 268 13.10 -27.88 -11.72
CA LEU A 268 14.44 -27.82 -12.33
C LEU A 268 15.09 -26.47 -12.02
N ALA A 269 16.31 -26.48 -11.49
CA ALA A 269 17.00 -25.27 -11.04
C ALA A 269 18.48 -25.21 -11.44
N PHE A 270 19.00 -23.97 -11.55
CA PHE A 270 20.42 -23.67 -11.46
C PHE A 270 20.73 -23.18 -10.05
N VAL A 271 21.79 -23.73 -9.45
CA VAL A 271 22.13 -23.53 -8.05
C VAL A 271 23.61 -23.13 -7.93
N ASP A 272 23.85 -22.03 -7.22
CA ASP A 272 25.16 -21.58 -6.78
C ASP A 272 25.56 -22.35 -5.50
N GLN A 273 26.66 -23.10 -5.57
CA GLN A 273 27.19 -23.91 -4.46
C GLN A 273 28.30 -23.20 -3.66
N GLY A 274 28.66 -21.96 -4.04
CA GLY A 274 29.79 -21.23 -3.49
C GLY A 274 31.12 -21.95 -3.68
N ALA A 275 32.12 -21.57 -2.88
CA ALA A 275 33.48 -22.12 -2.93
C ALA A 275 33.69 -23.39 -2.07
N SER A 276 32.63 -23.95 -1.48
CA SER A 276 32.71 -25.15 -0.59
C SER A 276 31.99 -26.38 -1.12
N GLY A 277 31.18 -26.23 -2.17
CA GLY A 277 30.63 -27.34 -2.97
C GLY A 277 29.44 -28.11 -2.41
N ASN A 278 28.82 -28.85 -3.33
CA ASN A 278 28.04 -30.09 -3.19
C ASN A 278 27.07 -30.20 -2.00
N SER A 279 26.31 -29.15 -1.69
CA SER A 279 25.29 -29.15 -0.63
C SER A 279 23.86 -29.01 -1.19
N GLU A 280 22.89 -29.63 -0.52
CA GLU A 280 21.47 -29.31 -0.78
C GLU A 280 21.15 -27.85 -0.39
N THR A 281 21.96 -27.21 0.46
CA THR A 281 21.81 -25.81 0.91
C THR A 281 22.37 -24.74 -0.05
N GLY A 282 22.74 -25.10 -1.29
CA GLY A 282 23.18 -24.13 -2.30
C GLY A 282 22.10 -23.08 -2.64
N THR A 283 22.52 -21.88 -3.05
CA THR A 283 21.60 -20.79 -3.39
C THR A 283 20.97 -21.02 -4.76
N ILE A 284 19.66 -21.20 -4.79
CA ILE A 284 18.90 -21.36 -6.04
C ILE A 284 18.82 -20.00 -6.74
N VAL A 285 19.49 -19.84 -7.89
CA VAL A 285 19.55 -18.58 -8.64
C VAL A 285 18.48 -18.48 -9.73
N PHE A 286 17.99 -19.63 -10.21
CA PHE A 286 16.88 -19.74 -11.14
C PHE A 286 16.20 -21.10 -10.96
N GLU A 287 14.87 -21.11 -10.95
CA GLU A 287 14.04 -22.29 -10.72
C GLU A 287 12.80 -22.28 -11.62
N VAL A 288 12.37 -23.47 -12.03
CA VAL A 288 11.07 -23.69 -12.68
C VAL A 288 10.37 -24.86 -11.99
N ASP A 289 9.27 -24.56 -11.31
CA ASP A 289 8.38 -25.55 -10.69
C ASP A 289 7.83 -26.54 -11.73
N ALA A 290 7.69 -27.81 -11.32
CA ALA A 290 6.99 -28.81 -12.10
C ALA A 290 5.53 -28.40 -12.34
N GLY A 291 5.13 -28.32 -13.61
CA GLY A 291 3.79 -27.87 -14.02
C GLY A 291 3.67 -26.37 -14.31
N ALA A 292 4.78 -25.60 -14.30
CA ALA A 292 4.80 -24.23 -14.79
C ALA A 292 4.23 -24.13 -16.23
N PRO A 293 3.28 -23.20 -16.52
CA PRO A 293 2.68 -23.07 -17.84
C PRO A 293 3.68 -22.82 -18.98
N ALA A 294 3.32 -23.26 -20.19
CA ALA A 294 4.12 -23.05 -21.40
C ALA A 294 4.42 -21.55 -21.61
N ASN A 295 5.69 -21.22 -21.86
CA ASN A 295 6.20 -19.85 -22.02
C ASN A 295 6.05 -18.96 -20.77
N SER A 296 6.00 -19.53 -19.54
CA SER A 296 5.96 -18.77 -18.29
C SER A 296 7.06 -17.69 -18.22
N LEU A 297 8.28 -18.06 -18.62
CA LEU A 297 9.34 -17.14 -19.04
C LEU A 297 9.81 -17.54 -20.44
N LYS A 298 9.96 -16.58 -21.36
CA LYS A 298 10.44 -16.81 -22.71
C LYS A 298 11.36 -15.70 -23.19
N VAL A 299 12.64 -16.01 -23.41
CA VAL A 299 13.54 -15.15 -24.20
C VAL A 299 13.36 -15.48 -25.69
N SER A 300 13.14 -14.45 -26.50
CA SER A 300 13.00 -14.55 -27.96
C SER A 300 14.33 -14.35 -28.69
N SER A 301 14.41 -14.75 -29.96
CA SER A 301 15.59 -14.54 -30.82
C SER A 301 15.89 -13.06 -31.11
N THR A 302 14.93 -12.16 -30.83
CA THR A 302 15.12 -10.70 -30.90
C THR A 302 15.42 -10.08 -29.52
N GLY A 303 15.88 -10.87 -28.55
CA GLY A 303 16.29 -10.43 -27.20
C GLY A 303 15.15 -10.09 -26.24
N ARG A 304 13.90 -10.06 -26.70
CA ARG A 304 12.72 -9.66 -25.89
C ARG A 304 12.28 -10.77 -24.94
N VAL A 305 11.77 -10.37 -23.78
CA VAL A 305 11.27 -11.26 -22.71
C VAL A 305 9.74 -11.30 -22.70
N GLY A 306 9.17 -12.49 -22.88
CA GLY A 306 7.75 -12.77 -22.66
C GLY A 306 7.51 -13.41 -21.30
N LEU A 307 6.48 -12.94 -20.59
CA LEU A 307 5.90 -13.64 -19.44
C LEU A 307 4.52 -14.20 -19.84
N ARG A 308 4.40 -15.52 -19.81
CA ARG A 308 3.26 -16.34 -20.29
C ARG A 308 2.95 -16.22 -21.79
N THR A 309 3.89 -15.70 -22.60
CA THR A 309 3.71 -15.51 -24.05
C THR A 309 4.91 -16.02 -24.85
N ALA A 310 4.64 -16.77 -25.92
CA ALA A 310 5.64 -17.25 -26.87
C ALA A 310 6.20 -16.13 -27.76
N THR A 311 5.44 -15.05 -27.95
CA THR A 311 5.68 -13.99 -28.94
C THR A 311 5.67 -12.60 -28.28
N PRO A 312 6.76 -12.22 -27.56
CA PRO A 312 6.92 -10.87 -27.03
C PRO A 312 7.05 -9.82 -28.15
N VAL A 313 6.09 -8.89 -28.21
CA VAL A 313 6.05 -7.79 -29.21
C VAL A 313 6.73 -6.50 -28.71
N LEU A 314 7.01 -6.43 -27.42
CA LEU A 314 7.80 -5.41 -26.73
C LEU A 314 8.89 -6.11 -25.92
N ASP A 315 9.91 -5.37 -25.50
CA ASP A 315 11.12 -5.93 -24.89
C ASP A 315 10.85 -6.61 -23.54
N LEU A 316 9.79 -6.18 -22.85
CA LEU A 316 9.05 -6.97 -21.86
C LEU A 316 7.57 -7.04 -22.27
N HIS A 317 7.01 -8.25 -22.38
CA HIS A 317 5.59 -8.47 -22.69
C HIS A 317 4.96 -9.42 -21.65
N ILE A 318 4.09 -8.88 -20.79
CA ILE A 318 3.38 -9.63 -19.74
C ILE A 318 1.95 -9.94 -20.20
N THR A 319 1.54 -11.20 -20.09
CA THR A 319 0.19 -11.64 -20.53
C THR A 319 -0.56 -12.43 -19.45
N THR A 320 -1.86 -12.15 -19.30
CA THR A 320 -2.78 -12.81 -18.36
C THR A 320 -4.23 -12.42 -18.74
N SER A 321 -5.24 -13.17 -18.29
CA SER A 321 -6.65 -12.93 -18.62
C SER A 321 -7.29 -11.78 -17.84
N ASP A 322 -6.76 -11.43 -16.68
CA ASP A 322 -7.20 -10.34 -15.81
C ASP A 322 -5.96 -9.60 -15.28
N THR A 323 -5.99 -8.27 -15.40
CA THR A 323 -5.05 -7.32 -14.79
C THR A 323 -3.56 -7.71 -14.87
N PRO A 324 -2.94 -7.71 -16.08
CA PRO A 324 -1.48 -7.70 -16.21
C PRO A 324 -0.87 -6.56 -15.40
N ALA A 325 0.13 -6.92 -14.59
CA ALA A 325 0.75 -6.03 -13.60
C ALA A 325 2.25 -6.34 -13.44
N HIS A 326 3.00 -5.31 -13.05
CA HIS A 326 4.34 -5.43 -12.49
C HIS A 326 4.32 -4.95 -11.03
N ARG A 327 4.96 -5.70 -10.12
CA ARG A 327 5.04 -5.38 -8.70
C ARG A 327 6.41 -4.84 -8.31
N LEU A 328 6.40 -3.82 -7.47
CA LEU A 328 7.55 -3.31 -6.72
C LEU A 328 7.28 -3.54 -5.23
N GLU A 329 8.09 -4.35 -4.57
CA GLU A 329 7.91 -4.71 -3.16
C GLU A 329 9.18 -4.47 -2.35
N GLN A 330 9.11 -3.51 -1.42
CA GLN A 330 10.11 -3.27 -0.40
C GLN A 330 9.69 -3.99 0.88
N THR A 331 10.51 -4.90 1.37
CA THR A 331 10.30 -5.56 2.67
C THR A 331 10.95 -4.77 3.80
N ASN A 332 10.64 -5.12 5.05
CA ASN A 332 11.28 -4.52 6.24
C ASN A 332 12.66 -5.11 6.58
N ALA A 333 13.16 -6.08 5.82
CA ALA A 333 14.44 -6.75 6.10
C ALA A 333 15.65 -5.79 6.07
N GLY A 334 15.56 -4.71 5.26
CA GLY A 334 16.56 -3.63 5.22
C GLY A 334 16.38 -2.52 6.26
N GLY A 335 15.47 -2.68 7.24
CA GLY A 335 15.19 -1.67 8.27
C GLY A 335 14.27 -0.53 7.83
N PHE A 336 13.91 -0.46 6.54
CA PHE A 336 12.91 0.49 6.01
C PHE A 336 11.48 0.01 6.27
N THR A 337 10.50 0.91 6.22
CA THR A 337 9.08 0.54 6.25
C THR A 337 8.73 -0.29 5.02
N ALA A 338 8.08 -1.45 5.21
CA ALA A 338 7.65 -2.29 4.10
C ALA A 338 6.58 -1.57 3.26
N GLN A 339 6.70 -1.61 1.94
CA GLN A 339 5.84 -0.90 1.01
C GLN A 339 5.75 -1.64 -0.33
N THR A 340 4.52 -1.86 -0.80
CA THR A 340 4.22 -2.65 -2.01
C THR A 340 3.37 -1.83 -2.97
N TRP A 341 3.84 -1.73 -4.22
CA TRP A 341 3.18 -1.00 -5.31
C TRP A 341 2.99 -1.91 -6.53
N ASP A 342 1.84 -1.84 -7.18
CA ASP A 342 1.64 -2.43 -8.52
C ASP A 342 1.47 -1.34 -9.57
N VAL A 343 2.07 -1.52 -10.74
CA VAL A 343 1.73 -0.78 -11.98
C VAL A 343 1.03 -1.76 -12.92
N ALA A 344 -0.20 -1.46 -13.32
CA ALA A 344 -1.07 -2.44 -13.98
C ALA A 344 -2.08 -1.80 -14.93
N GLY A 345 -2.67 -2.62 -15.80
CA GLY A 345 -3.77 -2.21 -16.68
C GLY A 345 -4.77 -3.33 -16.94
N ASN A 346 -6.04 -2.97 -17.08
CA ASN A 346 -7.14 -3.86 -17.44
C ASN A 346 -8.23 -3.12 -18.24
N GLU A 347 -9.34 -3.80 -18.54
CA GLU A 347 -10.46 -3.28 -19.32
C GLU A 347 -11.16 -2.07 -18.68
N ALA A 348 -10.99 -1.86 -17.36
CA ALA A 348 -11.56 -0.74 -16.64
C ALA A 348 -10.61 0.46 -16.48
N ASN A 349 -9.29 0.24 -16.41
CA ASN A 349 -8.28 1.29 -16.21
C ASN A 349 -6.80 0.82 -16.32
N PHE A 350 -5.91 1.75 -16.68
CA PHE A 350 -4.48 1.74 -16.34
C PHE A 350 -4.27 2.50 -15.02
N PHE A 351 -3.44 1.97 -14.12
CA PHE A 351 -3.32 2.51 -12.77
C PHE A 351 -1.99 2.21 -12.06
N VAL A 352 -1.72 3.01 -11.03
CA VAL A 352 -0.72 2.71 -9.99
C VAL A 352 -1.47 2.40 -8.70
N ARG A 353 -1.12 1.29 -8.03
CA ARG A 353 -1.79 0.77 -6.83
C ARG A 353 -0.86 0.74 -5.63
N ASP A 354 -1.24 1.45 -4.57
CA ASP A 354 -0.67 1.31 -3.23
C ASP A 354 -1.31 0.09 -2.57
N VAL A 355 -0.61 -1.05 -2.58
CA VAL A 355 -1.12 -2.31 -2.02
C VAL A 355 -1.11 -2.22 -0.49
N THR A 356 -0.03 -1.71 0.09
CA THR A 356 0.17 -1.53 1.55
C THR A 356 -0.88 -0.63 2.18
N GLY A 357 -1.25 0.47 1.53
CA GLY A 357 -2.33 1.37 1.97
C GLY A 357 -3.75 0.82 1.83
N GLY A 358 -3.91 -0.47 1.47
CA GLY A 358 -5.21 -1.11 1.28
C GLY A 358 -5.69 -1.08 -0.17
N SER A 359 -4.80 -1.37 -1.13
CA SER A 359 -5.09 -1.36 -2.57
C SER A 359 -5.67 -0.04 -3.11
N ARG A 360 -5.19 1.09 -2.60
CA ARG A 360 -5.60 2.43 -3.06
C ARG A 360 -5.06 2.69 -4.46
N LEU A 361 -5.81 3.46 -5.25
CA LEU A 361 -5.49 3.78 -6.64
C LEU A 361 -5.28 5.30 -6.81
N PRO A 362 -4.15 5.86 -6.32
CA PRO A 362 -3.87 7.30 -6.37
C PRO A 362 -3.68 7.85 -7.78
N PHE A 363 -3.31 7.00 -8.75
CA PHE A 363 -3.25 7.36 -10.16
C PHE A 363 -4.08 6.38 -11.00
N ARG A 364 -4.90 6.90 -11.90
CA ARG A 364 -5.77 6.12 -12.79
C ARG A 364 -6.07 6.86 -14.10
N ILE A 365 -5.81 6.19 -15.23
CA ILE A 365 -6.35 6.55 -16.55
C ILE A 365 -7.44 5.53 -16.91
N ARG A 366 -8.62 5.99 -17.33
CA ARG A 366 -9.69 5.12 -17.84
C ARG A 366 -9.60 4.96 -19.36
N PRO A 367 -10.12 3.86 -19.94
CA PRO A 367 -10.31 3.74 -21.39
C PRO A 367 -11.06 4.94 -21.95
N GLY A 368 -10.67 5.40 -23.15
CA GLY A 368 -11.27 6.57 -23.80
C GLY A 368 -10.85 7.93 -23.24
N ALA A 369 -9.90 8.00 -22.30
CA ALA A 369 -9.28 9.26 -21.91
C ALA A 369 -8.57 9.92 -23.12
N PRO A 370 -8.82 11.22 -23.41
CA PRO A 370 -8.17 11.92 -24.53
C PRO A 370 -6.65 12.00 -24.42
N THR A 371 -5.99 12.15 -25.58
CA THR A 371 -4.57 12.52 -25.67
C THR A 371 -4.26 13.73 -24.81
N SER A 372 -3.13 13.69 -24.10
CA SER A 372 -2.68 14.78 -23.21
C SER A 372 -3.68 15.18 -22.12
N SER A 373 -4.51 14.23 -21.66
CA SER A 373 -5.35 14.37 -20.45
C SER A 373 -4.52 14.82 -19.24
N ILE A 374 -3.30 14.29 -19.11
CA ILE A 374 -2.20 14.87 -18.33
C ILE A 374 -0.95 14.76 -19.23
N ASP A 375 -0.15 15.82 -19.29
CA ASP A 375 1.04 15.96 -20.13
C ASP A 375 2.13 16.72 -19.36
N ILE A 376 3.41 16.52 -19.71
CA ILE A 376 4.54 17.28 -19.16
C ILE A 376 5.49 17.58 -20.32
N ASN A 377 5.58 18.85 -20.72
CA ASN A 377 6.37 19.25 -21.88
C ASN A 377 7.88 19.33 -21.57
N ALA A 378 8.69 19.54 -22.61
CA ALA A 378 10.15 19.64 -22.51
C ALA A 378 10.68 20.81 -21.65
N LEU A 379 9.83 21.74 -21.22
CA LEU A 379 10.18 22.83 -20.29
C LEU A 379 9.83 22.49 -18.82
N GLY A 380 9.25 21.32 -18.57
CA GLY A 380 8.74 20.90 -17.26
C GLY A 380 7.40 21.55 -16.87
N ASN A 381 6.63 22.06 -17.85
CA ASN A 381 5.28 22.58 -17.62
C ASN A 381 4.26 21.44 -17.69
N VAL A 382 3.30 21.41 -16.76
CA VAL A 382 2.24 20.39 -16.71
C VAL A 382 1.03 20.86 -17.50
N GLY A 383 0.62 20.06 -18.48
CA GLY A 383 -0.64 20.21 -19.21
C GLY A 383 -1.71 19.30 -18.62
N ILE A 384 -2.94 19.80 -18.50
CA ILE A 384 -4.14 18.99 -18.25
C ILE A 384 -5.12 19.28 -19.37
N GLY A 385 -5.35 18.32 -20.26
CA GLY A 385 -6.13 18.51 -21.49
C GLY A 385 -5.39 19.24 -22.62
N THR A 386 -4.07 19.47 -22.51
CA THR A 386 -3.25 20.12 -23.53
C THR A 386 -1.85 19.51 -23.61
N ALA A 387 -1.36 19.28 -24.84
CA ALA A 387 0.03 18.90 -25.14
C ALA A 387 0.99 20.10 -25.18
N SER A 388 0.46 21.32 -25.04
CA SER A 388 1.22 22.58 -25.16
C SER A 388 0.84 23.52 -24.01
N PRO A 389 1.35 23.26 -22.79
CA PRO A 389 1.18 24.14 -21.65
C PRO A 389 2.18 25.32 -21.69
N ASP A 390 1.67 26.51 -22.00
CA ASP A 390 2.44 27.77 -22.04
C ASP A 390 2.96 28.19 -20.65
N THR A 391 2.28 27.76 -19.59
CA THR A 391 2.59 28.09 -18.18
C THR A 391 2.91 26.85 -17.37
N ARG A 392 3.50 27.02 -16.17
CA ARG A 392 3.92 25.90 -15.29
C ARG A 392 2.82 24.86 -15.02
N LEU A 393 1.56 25.29 -14.99
CA LEU A 393 0.38 24.44 -15.01
C LEU A 393 -0.67 25.09 -15.93
N SER A 394 -1.01 24.44 -17.03
CA SER A 394 -2.06 24.90 -17.95
C SER A 394 -3.19 23.86 -18.02
N VAL A 395 -4.42 24.28 -17.75
CA VAL A 395 -5.60 23.39 -17.68
C VAL A 395 -6.60 23.76 -18.77
N LEU A 396 -6.61 23.00 -19.86
CA LEU A 396 -7.46 23.25 -21.02
C LEU A 396 -8.76 22.43 -20.94
N GLY A 397 -9.83 23.07 -20.46
CA GLY A 397 -11.16 22.47 -20.40
C GLY A 397 -11.93 22.61 -21.72
N SER A 398 -12.00 21.53 -22.51
CA SER A 398 -12.91 21.47 -23.68
C SER A 398 -14.36 21.23 -23.24
N GLY A 399 -15.00 22.25 -22.68
CA GLY A 399 -16.38 22.19 -22.23
C GLY A 399 -16.89 23.50 -21.64
N ALA A 400 -17.95 24.07 -22.23
CA ALA A 400 -18.57 25.32 -21.79
C ALA A 400 -19.45 25.17 -20.52
N THR A 401 -19.04 24.31 -19.58
CA THR A 401 -19.64 24.16 -18.25
C THR A 401 -18.60 23.55 -17.31
N PHE A 402 -17.93 24.38 -16.51
CA PHE A 402 -17.34 23.91 -15.25
C PHE A 402 -18.52 23.61 -14.30
N PRO A 403 -18.77 22.35 -13.90
CA PRO A 403 -19.90 22.01 -13.05
C PRO A 403 -19.75 22.62 -11.66
N THR A 404 -20.85 23.06 -11.06
CA THR A 404 -20.87 23.94 -9.89
C THR A 404 -20.53 23.26 -8.56
N THR A 405 -19.23 22.99 -8.35
CA THR A 405 -18.64 22.86 -7.01
C THR A 405 -17.41 23.77 -6.96
N TYR A 406 -17.47 24.80 -6.12
CA TYR A 406 -16.57 25.96 -6.12
C TYR A 406 -15.08 25.57 -6.02
N ASN A 407 -14.43 25.46 -7.17
CA ASN A 407 -12.98 25.41 -7.31
C ASN A 407 -12.58 26.60 -8.18
N ILE A 408 -11.50 27.26 -7.78
CA ILE A 408 -10.93 28.41 -8.47
C ILE A 408 -10.22 28.00 -9.76
N GLY A 409 -11.03 27.66 -10.77
CA GLY A 409 -10.57 27.47 -12.16
C GLY A 409 -9.97 28.77 -12.67
N GLU A 410 -8.66 28.76 -12.92
CA GLU A 410 -7.83 29.95 -13.10
C GLU A 410 -8.01 31.02 -12.01
N VAL A 411 -7.31 30.84 -10.88
CA VAL A 411 -6.48 31.97 -10.41
C VAL A 411 -5.36 32.14 -11.44
N ALA A 412 -5.70 32.80 -12.54
CA ALA A 412 -4.71 33.38 -13.43
C ALA A 412 -4.08 34.57 -12.70
N THR A 413 -3.02 34.30 -11.94
CA THR A 413 -2.02 35.31 -11.60
C THR A 413 -1.35 35.76 -12.88
N PHE A 414 -2.00 36.67 -13.60
CA PHE A 414 -1.40 37.41 -14.70
C PHE A 414 -0.27 38.26 -14.15
N VAL A 415 0.94 37.69 -14.13
CA VAL A 415 2.19 38.45 -14.06
C VAL A 415 2.49 38.89 -15.49
N ALA A 416 1.79 39.93 -15.95
CA ALA A 416 1.94 40.46 -17.30
C ALA A 416 3.36 41.06 -17.47
N PRO A 417 4.18 40.60 -18.45
CA PRO A 417 5.57 41.08 -18.58
C PRO A 417 5.76 42.52 -19.07
N ALA A 418 4.69 43.31 -19.21
CA ALA A 418 4.69 44.65 -19.80
C ALA A 418 4.03 45.74 -18.94
N ASP A 419 3.02 45.38 -18.14
CA ASP A 419 2.26 46.30 -17.30
C ASP A 419 2.06 45.69 -15.91
N SER A 420 2.61 46.34 -14.89
CA SER A 420 3.05 45.73 -13.62
C SER A 420 1.93 45.44 -12.61
N PHE A 421 0.86 44.76 -13.04
CA PHE A 421 -0.21 44.32 -12.16
C PHE A 421 0.05 42.91 -11.61
N THR A 422 -0.28 42.70 -10.33
CA THR A 422 -0.48 41.35 -9.77
C THR A 422 -1.93 41.26 -9.33
N SER A 423 -2.72 40.39 -9.97
CA SER A 423 -4.16 40.29 -9.71
C SER A 423 -4.67 38.85 -9.62
N ILE A 424 -5.81 38.70 -8.94
CA ILE A 424 -6.74 37.59 -9.12
C ILE A 424 -7.86 38.14 -10.02
N SER A 425 -8.09 37.48 -11.15
CA SER A 425 -9.01 37.94 -12.20
C SER A 425 -10.10 36.92 -12.47
N LEU A 426 -11.36 37.27 -12.21
CA LEU A 426 -12.52 36.43 -12.58
C LEU A 426 -12.99 36.86 -13.97
N VAL A 427 -12.69 36.05 -14.99
CA VAL A 427 -12.86 36.42 -16.41
C VAL A 427 -13.86 35.49 -17.12
N LYS A 428 -14.64 36.07 -18.04
CA LYS A 428 -15.47 35.35 -19.02
C LYS A 428 -15.17 35.86 -20.42
N GLY A 429 -14.96 34.93 -21.36
CA GLY A 429 -14.39 35.21 -22.68
C GLY A 429 -12.91 34.85 -22.71
N GLY A 430 -12.40 34.46 -23.88
CA GLY A 430 -10.98 34.13 -24.05
C GLY A 430 -10.08 35.38 -24.02
N ILE A 431 -8.78 35.17 -24.19
CA ILE A 431 -7.72 36.21 -24.11
C ILE A 431 -8.03 37.46 -24.97
N ALA A 432 -8.74 37.30 -26.09
CA ALA A 432 -9.11 38.38 -27.01
C ALA A 432 -10.40 39.16 -26.64
N ASN A 433 -11.14 38.78 -25.59
CA ASN A 433 -12.32 39.52 -25.12
C ASN A 433 -12.65 39.28 -23.63
N PRO A 434 -11.72 39.56 -22.70
CA PRO A 434 -11.92 39.30 -21.27
C PRO A 434 -12.93 40.30 -20.67
N GLN A 435 -14.11 39.79 -20.28
CA GLN A 435 -15.06 40.53 -19.44
C GLN A 435 -14.92 40.01 -18.01
N GLY A 436 -14.49 40.86 -17.07
CA GLY A 436 -14.12 40.35 -15.75
C GLY A 436 -14.14 41.34 -14.60
N LEU A 437 -13.79 40.81 -13.43
CA LEU A 437 -13.58 41.52 -12.18
C LEU A 437 -12.18 41.21 -11.66
N HIS A 438 -11.37 42.25 -11.50
CA HIS A 438 -9.99 42.18 -11.00
C HIS A 438 -9.93 42.59 -9.54
N PHE A 439 -9.15 41.85 -8.76
CA PHE A 439 -8.68 42.23 -7.43
C PHE A 439 -7.16 42.17 -7.45
N GLY A 440 -6.46 43.29 -7.27
CA GLY A 440 -5.02 43.30 -7.46
C GLY A 440 -4.30 44.54 -6.98
N VAL A 441 -2.98 44.54 -7.19
CA VAL A 441 -2.08 45.66 -6.94
C VAL A 441 -1.40 46.10 -8.23
N ASN A 442 -1.37 47.41 -8.49
CA ASN A 442 -0.53 48.00 -9.50
C ASN A 442 0.84 48.30 -8.86
N GLN A 443 1.89 47.56 -9.23
CA GLN A 443 3.23 47.71 -8.64
C GLN A 443 3.96 48.97 -9.10
N ALA A 444 3.56 49.58 -10.21
CA ALA A 444 4.16 50.83 -10.72
C ALA A 444 3.57 52.09 -10.07
N SER A 445 2.29 52.04 -9.66
CA SER A 445 1.56 53.15 -9.02
C SER A 445 1.19 52.92 -7.56
N LEU A 446 1.58 51.77 -6.99
CA LEU A 446 1.48 51.39 -5.57
C LEU A 446 0.08 51.49 -4.96
N PHE A 447 -0.97 51.26 -5.74
CA PHE A 447 -2.35 51.18 -5.26
C PHE A 447 -2.94 49.76 -5.42
N SER A 448 -3.90 49.43 -4.55
CA SER A 448 -4.75 48.23 -4.67
C SER A 448 -6.07 48.61 -5.32
N GLU A 449 -6.63 47.73 -6.16
CA GLU A 449 -7.87 47.99 -6.89
C GLU A 449 -8.89 46.84 -6.82
N ILE A 450 -10.16 47.21 -7.01
CA ILE A 450 -11.28 46.32 -7.28
C ILE A 450 -11.97 46.88 -8.54
N GLN A 451 -11.70 46.29 -9.71
CA GLN A 451 -12.00 46.92 -10.99
C GLN A 451 -12.76 45.97 -11.93
N ALA A 452 -13.88 46.45 -12.49
CA ALA A 452 -14.61 45.75 -13.54
C ALA A 452 -14.07 46.15 -14.93
N SER A 453 -13.84 45.18 -15.82
CA SER A 453 -13.12 45.37 -17.08
C SER A 453 -13.86 44.85 -18.32
N ARG A 454 -13.48 45.41 -19.47
CA ARG A 454 -13.78 44.94 -20.83
C ARG A 454 -12.84 45.63 -21.81
N ASP A 455 -12.24 44.87 -22.74
CA ASP A 455 -11.52 45.33 -23.94
C ASP A 455 -10.68 46.62 -23.79
N GLY A 456 -9.71 46.62 -22.87
CA GLY A 456 -8.73 47.71 -22.72
C GLY A 456 -9.29 49.06 -22.23
N ILE A 457 -10.60 49.16 -21.98
CA ILE A 457 -11.27 50.38 -21.55
C ILE A 457 -11.77 50.20 -20.12
N ALA A 458 -11.16 50.91 -19.17
CA ALA A 458 -11.59 50.93 -17.78
C ALA A 458 -12.89 51.74 -17.62
N THR A 459 -14.06 51.16 -17.94
CA THR A 459 -15.38 51.75 -17.62
C THR A 459 -16.57 50.78 -17.63
N ASN A 460 -16.40 49.53 -17.18
CA ASN A 460 -17.56 48.69 -16.85
C ASN A 460 -18.17 49.11 -15.50
N THR A 461 -19.50 49.11 -15.36
CA THR A 461 -20.19 49.53 -14.13
C THR A 461 -19.99 48.52 -13.00
N LEU A 462 -19.17 48.86 -12.00
CA LEU A 462 -19.03 48.07 -10.77
C LEU A 462 -20.28 48.24 -9.88
N ALA A 463 -21.22 47.29 -9.99
CA ALA A 463 -22.43 47.27 -9.18
C ALA A 463 -22.21 46.55 -7.83
N LEU A 464 -21.79 47.29 -6.81
CA LEU A 464 -21.74 46.80 -5.43
C LEU A 464 -23.16 46.51 -4.92
N ASN A 465 -23.33 45.43 -4.14
CA ASN A 465 -24.58 45.04 -3.47
C ASN A 465 -25.84 45.05 -4.37
N ARG A 466 -25.74 44.59 -5.63
CA ARG A 466 -26.83 44.61 -6.63
C ARG A 466 -28.12 43.86 -6.22
N GLN A 467 -28.05 42.99 -5.20
CA GLN A 467 -29.22 42.27 -4.65
C GLN A 467 -29.77 42.89 -3.34
N GLY A 468 -29.22 44.02 -2.91
CA GLY A 468 -29.51 44.67 -1.62
C GLY A 468 -28.32 44.60 -0.65
N GLY A 469 -28.42 45.37 0.43
CA GLY A 469 -27.38 45.52 1.45
C GLY A 469 -26.59 46.83 1.33
N ASN A 470 -26.20 47.41 2.47
CA ASN A 470 -25.56 48.72 2.54
C ASN A 470 -24.03 48.64 2.31
N VAL A 471 -23.45 49.67 1.71
CA VAL A 471 -21.99 49.82 1.52
C VAL A 471 -21.43 50.77 2.58
N GLY A 472 -20.52 50.27 3.41
CA GLY A 472 -19.80 51.06 4.41
C GLY A 472 -18.38 51.42 3.97
N ILE A 473 -18.01 52.69 4.09
CA ILE A 473 -16.63 53.18 3.91
C ILE A 473 -16.20 53.81 5.24
N GLY A 474 -15.18 53.25 5.89
CA GLY A 474 -14.77 53.64 7.24
C GLY A 474 -15.75 53.20 8.36
N THR A 475 -16.75 52.38 8.05
CA THR A 475 -17.69 51.82 9.03
C THR A 475 -18.08 50.38 8.67
N SER A 476 -18.21 49.53 9.69
CA SER A 476 -18.78 48.18 9.60
C SER A 476 -20.28 48.14 9.89
N ALA A 477 -20.89 49.25 10.33
CA ALA A 477 -22.31 49.40 10.64
C ALA A 477 -22.94 50.53 9.78
N PRO A 478 -23.02 50.37 8.45
CA PRO A 478 -23.61 51.36 7.56
C PRO A 478 -25.13 51.50 7.77
N THR A 479 -25.59 52.71 8.13
CA THR A 479 -27.01 53.00 8.43
C THR A 479 -27.84 53.43 7.22
N GLU A 480 -27.20 53.62 6.07
CA GLU A 480 -27.77 53.99 4.77
C GLU A 480 -27.10 53.17 3.66
N LEU A 481 -27.77 53.03 2.49
CA LEU A 481 -27.27 52.28 1.32
C LEU A 481 -25.81 52.59 0.94
N LEU A 482 -25.38 53.85 1.13
CA LEU A 482 -23.98 54.24 1.17
C LEU A 482 -23.72 55.05 2.45
N SER A 483 -22.85 54.55 3.32
CA SER A 483 -22.45 55.22 4.56
C SER A 483 -20.94 55.48 4.56
N VAL A 484 -20.54 56.74 4.69
CA VAL A 484 -19.13 57.15 4.76
C VAL A 484 -18.85 57.76 6.14
N ASN A 485 -18.00 57.12 6.94
CA ASN A 485 -17.57 57.63 8.25
C ASN A 485 -16.32 58.50 8.08
N GLY A 486 -16.50 59.71 7.57
CA GLY A 486 -15.43 60.65 7.22
C GLY A 486 -15.85 61.59 6.10
N SER A 487 -14.88 62.25 5.47
CA SER A 487 -15.14 63.18 4.37
C SER A 487 -15.41 62.45 3.05
N ALA A 488 -16.60 62.65 2.47
CA ALA A 488 -16.91 62.25 1.10
C ALA A 488 -16.71 63.44 0.14
N GLY A 489 -15.75 63.34 -0.79
CA GLY A 489 -15.45 64.40 -1.75
C GLY A 489 -16.12 64.19 -3.10
N LYS A 490 -16.70 65.25 -3.68
CA LYS A 490 -17.10 65.33 -5.10
C LYS A 490 -16.41 66.53 -5.76
N PRO A 491 -15.10 66.47 -6.09
CA PRO A 491 -14.38 67.58 -6.70
C PRO A 491 -15.07 68.07 -7.98
N GLY A 492 -15.17 69.39 -8.15
CA GLY A 492 -15.88 70.02 -9.27
C GLY A 492 -17.40 69.84 -9.30
N GLY A 493 -17.99 69.18 -8.29
CA GLY A 493 -19.44 68.99 -8.17
C GLY A 493 -20.08 69.84 -7.07
N GLY A 494 -21.31 70.28 -7.30
CA GLY A 494 -22.18 70.81 -6.25
C GLY A 494 -22.85 69.71 -5.43
N SER A 495 -23.95 70.06 -4.76
CA SER A 495 -24.82 69.16 -4.00
C SER A 495 -25.18 67.87 -4.75
N TRP A 496 -25.45 66.79 -4.01
CA TRP A 496 -25.97 65.53 -4.54
C TRP A 496 -27.17 65.78 -5.46
N SER A 497 -27.05 65.34 -6.71
CA SER A 497 -28.06 65.59 -7.74
C SER A 497 -29.24 64.64 -7.56
N VAL A 498 -30.34 65.15 -6.98
CA VAL A 498 -31.58 64.40 -6.79
C VAL A 498 -32.52 64.55 -8.00
N PHE A 499 -33.19 63.46 -8.38
CA PHE A 499 -34.17 63.50 -9.48
C PHE A 499 -35.38 64.37 -9.09
N SER A 500 -35.56 65.49 -9.80
CA SER A 500 -36.56 66.50 -9.47
C SER A 500 -37.59 66.77 -10.58
N ASP A 501 -37.58 65.97 -11.65
CA ASP A 501 -38.55 66.04 -12.75
C ASP A 501 -39.98 65.76 -12.24
N GLU A 502 -40.97 66.54 -12.69
CA GLU A 502 -42.37 66.39 -12.25
C GLU A 502 -42.99 65.06 -12.72
N ARG A 503 -42.52 64.48 -13.83
CA ARG A 503 -42.99 63.18 -14.35
C ARG A 503 -42.61 62.01 -13.43
N LEU A 504 -41.64 62.22 -12.54
CA LEU A 504 -41.19 61.25 -11.53
C LEU A 504 -41.87 61.46 -10.16
N LYS A 505 -42.86 62.37 -10.07
CA LYS A 505 -43.47 62.81 -8.80
C LYS A 505 -44.99 62.75 -8.83
N THR A 506 -45.58 62.13 -7.81
CA THR A 506 -46.99 62.40 -7.45
C THR A 506 -47.03 63.66 -6.59
N ILE A 507 -47.49 64.78 -7.13
CA ILE A 507 -47.57 66.06 -6.41
C ILE A 507 -48.70 65.99 -5.37
N LYS A 508 -48.36 66.03 -4.06
CA LYS A 508 -49.31 65.86 -2.95
C LYS A 508 -49.80 67.16 -2.29
N GLY A 509 -49.29 68.34 -2.70
CA GLY A 509 -49.68 69.62 -2.13
C GLY A 509 -48.60 70.70 -2.23
N ARG A 510 -48.71 71.76 -1.43
CA ARG A 510 -47.72 72.82 -1.28
C ARG A 510 -47.06 72.76 0.11
N PHE A 511 -45.75 72.96 0.17
CA PHE A 511 -45.03 73.12 1.43
C PHE A 511 -45.15 74.56 1.93
N SER A 512 -45.66 74.74 3.15
CA SER A 512 -46.08 76.03 3.71
C SER A 512 -45.38 76.44 5.01
N SER A 513 -44.34 75.71 5.44
CA SER A 513 -43.46 76.18 6.51
C SER A 513 -42.73 77.45 6.03
N GLY A 514 -42.60 78.44 6.92
CA GLY A 514 -42.15 79.81 6.59
C GLY A 514 -41.51 80.53 7.79
N LEU A 515 -41.65 81.86 7.84
CA LEU A 515 -40.94 82.73 8.79
C LEU A 515 -41.20 82.36 10.26
N LYS A 516 -42.46 82.04 10.61
CA LYS A 516 -42.83 81.61 11.97
C LYS A 516 -42.08 80.34 12.41
N ALA A 517 -41.80 79.41 11.49
CA ALA A 517 -41.02 78.20 11.79
C ALA A 517 -39.53 78.53 11.86
N LEU A 518 -38.99 79.27 10.88
CA LEU A 518 -37.58 79.66 10.84
C LEU A 518 -37.14 80.42 12.11
N MET A 519 -37.99 81.32 12.63
CA MET A 519 -37.71 82.10 13.85
C MET A 519 -37.65 81.26 15.15
N GLN A 520 -38.02 79.97 15.11
CA GLN A 520 -37.88 79.03 16.24
C GLN A 520 -36.64 78.12 16.11
N MET A 521 -35.89 78.22 15.01
CA MET A 521 -34.71 77.40 14.74
C MET A 521 -33.45 78.05 15.30
N GLN A 522 -32.61 77.28 15.99
CA GLN A 522 -31.33 77.74 16.56
C GLN A 522 -30.19 76.83 16.09
N PRO A 523 -29.22 77.34 15.31
CA PRO A 523 -28.03 76.58 14.93
C PRO A 523 -27.15 76.27 16.15
N LEU A 524 -26.47 75.13 16.11
CA LEU A 524 -25.54 74.65 17.14
C LEU A 524 -24.14 74.49 16.55
N ARG A 525 -23.11 74.80 17.34
CA ARG A 525 -21.75 74.27 17.17
C ARG A 525 -21.63 73.02 18.03
N TYR A 526 -21.03 71.95 17.50
CA TYR A 526 -20.89 70.68 18.22
C TYR A 526 -19.71 69.83 17.70
N GLU A 527 -19.22 68.93 18.54
CA GLU A 527 -18.42 67.77 18.13
C GLU A 527 -19.20 66.49 18.47
N TYR A 528 -18.96 65.38 17.77
CA TYR A 528 -19.52 64.08 18.18
C TYR A 528 -18.81 63.55 19.44
N ARG A 529 -19.52 62.85 20.31
CA ARG A 529 -18.91 62.24 21.51
C ARG A 529 -17.92 61.14 21.13
N ARG A 530 -16.80 61.04 21.86
CA ARG A 530 -15.78 59.98 21.67
C ARG A 530 -16.32 58.56 21.88
N ASP A 531 -17.32 58.44 22.76
CA ASP A 531 -18.02 57.20 23.13
C ASP A 531 -19.37 57.03 22.41
N ASN A 532 -19.58 57.70 21.26
CA ASN A 532 -20.86 57.59 20.55
C ASN A 532 -21.08 56.16 20.00
N ALA A 533 -22.26 55.60 20.28
CA ALA A 533 -22.61 54.21 19.94
C ALA A 533 -22.77 53.91 18.43
N LEU A 534 -22.55 54.88 17.56
CA LEU A 534 -22.52 54.71 16.10
C LEU A 534 -21.08 54.70 15.53
N GLY A 535 -20.05 54.90 16.36
CA GLY A 535 -18.66 54.92 15.91
C GLY A 535 -18.31 56.10 14.99
N ILE A 536 -19.13 57.15 14.98
CA ILE A 536 -18.91 58.35 14.16
C ILE A 536 -17.63 59.04 14.63
N ASN A 537 -16.81 59.53 13.69
CA ASN A 537 -15.61 60.30 14.02
C ASN A 537 -15.93 61.48 14.95
N SER A 538 -15.26 61.54 16.10
CA SER A 538 -15.44 62.56 17.15
C SER A 538 -14.51 63.77 17.05
N VAL A 539 -13.73 63.90 15.96
CA VAL A 539 -12.70 64.95 15.81
C VAL A 539 -13.15 66.00 14.80
N GLY A 540 -13.34 67.24 15.29
CA GLY A 540 -13.60 68.42 14.47
C GLY A 540 -14.95 69.08 14.78
N GLU A 541 -14.96 70.42 14.84
CA GLU A 541 -16.19 71.18 15.06
C GLU A 541 -17.11 71.13 13.82
N HIS A 542 -18.40 70.96 14.07
CA HIS A 542 -19.46 71.01 13.09
C HIS A 542 -20.49 72.09 13.44
N VAL A 543 -21.11 72.67 12.41
CA VAL A 543 -22.26 73.57 12.54
C VAL A 543 -23.49 72.87 11.98
N GLY A 544 -24.59 72.86 12.74
CA GLY A 544 -25.82 72.18 12.33
C GLY A 544 -27.00 72.48 13.26
N PHE A 545 -27.93 71.54 13.40
CA PHE A 545 -29.11 71.66 14.25
C PHE A 545 -29.33 70.39 15.09
N GLY A 546 -29.81 70.54 16.32
CA GLY A 546 -30.27 69.41 17.13
C GLY A 546 -31.59 68.86 16.58
N ALA A 547 -31.58 67.63 16.03
CA ALA A 547 -32.72 67.04 15.33
C ALA A 547 -34.02 67.01 16.17
N GLN A 548 -33.91 66.84 17.49
CA GLN A 548 -35.03 66.85 18.44
C GLN A 548 -35.73 68.21 18.55
N THR A 549 -35.03 69.31 18.22
CA THR A 549 -35.59 70.65 18.12
C THR A 549 -36.21 70.86 16.74
N VAL A 550 -35.49 70.49 15.67
CA VAL A 550 -35.99 70.59 14.29
C VAL A 550 -37.31 69.84 14.13
N GLN A 551 -37.41 68.62 14.66
CA GLN A 551 -38.61 67.76 14.56
C GLN A 551 -39.88 68.38 15.16
N LYS A 552 -39.76 69.35 16.08
CA LYS A 552 -40.90 70.06 16.69
C LYS A 552 -41.37 71.26 15.86
N VAL A 553 -40.54 71.75 14.94
CA VAL A 553 -40.72 73.02 14.23
C VAL A 553 -40.91 72.82 12.73
N ILE A 554 -40.16 71.88 12.14
CA ILE A 554 -40.22 71.43 10.75
C ILE A 554 -40.10 69.89 10.77
N PRO A 555 -41.17 69.15 11.12
CA PRO A 555 -41.12 67.70 11.26
C PRO A 555 -40.66 66.97 9.98
N GLU A 556 -40.95 67.53 8.81
CA GLU A 556 -40.54 66.99 7.51
C GLU A 556 -39.01 67.03 7.29
N ALA A 557 -38.29 67.88 8.03
CA ALA A 557 -36.83 67.97 7.98
C ALA A 557 -36.12 66.91 8.83
N VAL A 558 -36.83 65.97 9.48
CA VAL A 558 -36.23 64.97 10.37
C VAL A 558 -36.70 63.55 10.09
N THR A 559 -35.78 62.72 9.61
CA THR A 559 -35.95 61.27 9.49
C THR A 559 -35.48 60.54 10.73
N ARG A 560 -35.85 59.26 10.86
CA ARG A 560 -35.30 58.33 11.84
C ARG A 560 -34.76 57.11 11.10
N ASN A 561 -33.51 56.72 11.35
CA ASN A 561 -32.94 55.50 10.77
C ASN A 561 -33.37 54.24 11.52
N GLU A 562 -33.04 53.06 10.98
CA GLU A 562 -33.43 51.76 11.53
C GLU A 562 -32.91 51.55 12.97
N ASN A 563 -31.73 52.11 13.28
CA ASN A 563 -31.13 52.10 14.62
C ASN A 563 -31.79 53.11 15.60
N GLY A 564 -32.87 53.79 15.20
CA GLY A 564 -33.66 54.68 16.03
C GLY A 564 -33.12 56.11 16.17
N TYR A 565 -31.98 56.44 15.56
CA TYR A 565 -31.38 57.78 15.62
C TYR A 565 -32.06 58.75 14.66
N LEU A 566 -32.15 60.02 15.05
CA LEU A 566 -32.71 61.08 14.22
C LEU A 566 -31.63 61.72 13.33
N GLN A 567 -31.96 61.95 12.06
CA GLN A 567 -31.10 62.65 11.09
C GLN A 567 -31.82 63.93 10.62
N VAL A 568 -31.07 64.95 10.22
CA VAL A 568 -31.63 66.20 9.66
C VAL A 568 -31.47 66.21 8.14
N ASN A 569 -32.58 66.32 7.43
CA ASN A 569 -32.60 66.68 6.02
C ASN A 569 -32.69 68.21 5.91
N ASN A 570 -31.71 68.83 5.25
CA ASN A 570 -31.67 70.29 5.10
C ASN A 570 -32.68 70.83 4.07
N ASP A 571 -33.18 70.02 3.13
CA ASP A 571 -34.05 70.49 2.04
C ASP A 571 -35.34 71.20 2.53
N PRO A 572 -36.15 70.63 3.45
CA PRO A 572 -37.34 71.33 3.95
C PRO A 572 -37.00 72.58 4.78
N ILE A 573 -35.78 72.66 5.34
CA ILE A 573 -35.28 73.87 6.00
C ILE A 573 -34.95 74.95 4.95
N LEU A 574 -34.29 74.58 3.84
CA LEU A 574 -34.01 75.48 2.72
C LEU A 574 -35.31 75.99 2.07
N TRP A 575 -36.32 75.12 1.89
CA TRP A 575 -37.64 75.54 1.40
C TRP A 575 -38.39 76.42 2.42
N THR A 576 -38.20 76.18 3.73
CA THR A 576 -38.70 77.06 4.79
C THR A 576 -38.05 78.44 4.73
N MET A 577 -36.74 78.52 4.50
CA MET A 577 -36.03 79.80 4.29
C MET A 577 -36.56 80.55 3.06
N LEU A 578 -36.77 79.84 1.94
CA LEU A 578 -37.34 80.44 0.72
C LEU A 578 -38.74 81.03 0.96
N ASN A 579 -39.59 80.33 1.73
CA ASN A 579 -40.91 80.83 2.10
C ASN A 579 -40.82 82.00 3.09
N ALA A 580 -39.95 81.93 4.10
CA ALA A 580 -39.71 83.02 5.04
C ALA A 580 -39.25 84.31 4.35
N ILE A 581 -38.38 84.21 3.33
CA ILE A 581 -37.93 85.34 2.51
C ILE A 581 -39.11 85.96 1.73
N LYS A 582 -40.01 85.13 1.17
CA LYS A 582 -41.21 85.62 0.47
C LYS A 582 -42.21 86.31 1.41
N GLU A 583 -42.38 85.78 2.62
CA GLU A 583 -43.22 86.36 3.67
C GLU A 583 -42.65 87.70 4.15
N GLN A 584 -41.36 87.75 4.49
CA GLN A 584 -40.67 88.99 4.88
C GLN A 584 -40.70 90.04 3.77
N GLN A 585 -40.53 89.65 2.49
CA GLN A 585 -40.64 90.56 1.36
C GLN A 585 -42.07 91.13 1.18
N LYS A 586 -43.11 90.35 1.52
CA LYS A 586 -44.49 90.82 1.54
C LYS A 586 -44.73 91.83 2.66
N GLU A 587 -44.23 91.58 3.87
CA GLU A 587 -44.28 92.52 5.00
C GLU A 587 -43.54 93.82 4.69
N ILE A 588 -42.36 93.73 4.06
CA ILE A 588 -41.58 94.89 3.62
C ILE A 588 -42.37 95.78 2.64
N GLU A 589 -43.09 95.22 1.66
CA GLU A 589 -43.92 96.02 0.76
C GLU A 589 -45.18 96.59 1.43
N GLN A 590 -45.77 95.87 2.39
CA GLN A 590 -46.86 96.39 3.21
C GLN A 590 -46.41 97.58 4.07
N LEU A 591 -45.26 97.47 4.75
CA LEU A 591 -44.64 98.55 5.53
C LEU A 591 -44.26 99.75 4.63
N LYS A 592 -43.66 99.52 3.46
CA LYS A 592 -43.43 100.57 2.45
C LYS A 592 -44.74 101.22 1.99
N GLY A 593 -45.84 100.47 1.90
CA GLY A 593 -47.19 100.98 1.62
C GLY A 593 -47.69 101.91 2.72
N GLN A 594 -47.67 101.44 3.97
CA GLN A 594 -48.07 102.23 5.15
C GLN A 594 -47.21 103.49 5.31
N VAL A 595 -45.89 103.41 5.15
CA VAL A 595 -44.99 104.58 5.21
C VAL A 595 -45.30 105.59 4.10
N ARG A 596 -45.67 105.15 2.89
CA ARG A 596 -46.15 106.05 1.81
C ARG A 596 -47.46 106.74 2.21
N GLN A 597 -48.43 106.01 2.77
CA GLN A 597 -49.71 106.56 3.23
C GLN A 597 -49.53 107.55 4.40
N LEU A 598 -48.71 107.21 5.40
CA LEU A 598 -48.41 108.07 6.55
C LEU A 598 -47.70 109.36 6.12
N ARG A 599 -46.75 109.29 5.17
CA ARG A 599 -46.11 110.48 4.58
C ARG A 599 -47.10 111.34 3.81
N ALA A 600 -48.06 110.75 3.09
CA ALA A 600 -49.11 111.48 2.39
C ALA A 600 -50.11 112.15 3.35
N ALA A 601 -50.50 111.46 4.44
CA ALA A 601 -51.37 112.02 5.48
C ALA A 601 -50.68 113.15 6.27
N SER A 602 -49.39 113.01 6.58
CA SER A 602 -48.56 114.05 7.18
C SER A 602 -48.49 115.31 6.30
N ARG A 603 -48.32 115.14 4.98
CA ARG A 603 -48.37 116.23 3.97
C ARG A 603 -49.77 116.83 3.75
N ARG A 604 -50.82 116.34 4.41
CA ARG A 604 -52.18 116.91 4.42
C ARG A 604 -52.57 117.50 5.79
N ARG A 605 -51.63 117.53 6.75
CA ARG A 605 -51.77 118.14 8.08
C ARG A 605 -50.74 119.27 8.33
N ARG A 606 -50.07 119.69 7.27
CA ARG A 606 -49.37 120.96 7.09
C ARG A 606 -49.98 121.63 5.87
#